data_AF-A0A940BGK8-F1
#
_entry.id   AF-A0A940BGK8-F1
#
_cell.length_a   1.000
_cell.length_b   1.000
_cell.length_c   1.000
_cell.angle_alpha   90.00
_cell.angle_beta   90.00
_cell.angle_gamma   90.00
#
_symmetry.space_group_name_H-M   'P 1'
#
loop_
_entity.id
_entity.type
_entity.pdbx_description
1 polymer ?
#
loop_
_entity_poly.entity_id
_entity_poly.type
_entity_poly.pdbx_seq_one_letter_code
_entity_poly.pdbx_strand_id
1 'polypeptide(L)' 'MKNDHGLWIRHTHLFEADEYECPNCRKIFKRPEKACPACGIRLRGIRDPQDWVDEAAEMDWMMGD' A
#
# COMPACT_ATOMS: atom_id res chain seq x y z
N MET A 1 -14.01 -6.02 -16.30
CA MET A 1 -14.59 -5.14 -15.25
C MET A 1 -13.73 -3.90 -15.17
N LYS A 2 -14.28 -2.70 -15.42
CA LYS A 2 -13.49 -1.46 -15.31
C LYS A 2 -13.53 -1.02 -13.85
N ASN A 3 -12.42 -1.19 -13.14
CA ASN A 3 -12.31 -0.78 -11.75
C ASN A 3 -12.27 0.76 -11.70
N ASP A 4 -13.42 1.41 -11.50
CA ASP A 4 -13.59 2.86 -11.29
C ASP A 4 -13.08 3.32 -9.89
N HIS A 5 -12.28 2.50 -9.23
CA HIS A 5 -11.91 2.68 -7.83
C HIS A 5 -10.42 2.47 -7.68
N GLY A 6 -9.75 3.51 -7.15
CA GLY A 6 -8.35 3.43 -6.78
C GLY A 6 -8.16 2.76 -5.41
N LEU A 7 -6.90 2.49 -5.08
CA LEU A 7 -6.46 2.01 -3.78
C LEU A 7 -5.58 3.09 -3.14
N TRP A 8 -5.70 3.28 -1.83
CA TRP A 8 -4.77 4.10 -1.05
C TRP A 8 -3.38 3.48 -1.09
N ILE A 9 -2.35 4.28 -1.30
CA ILE A 9 -0.97 3.78 -1.22
C ILE A 9 -0.54 3.91 0.24
N ARG A 10 -0.31 2.79 0.95
CA ARG A 10 0.20 2.83 2.33
C ARG A 10 1.72 2.92 2.33
N HIS A 11 2.24 3.93 3.00
CA HIS A 11 3.63 4.05 3.37
C HIS A 11 3.77 3.57 4.81
N THR A 12 4.31 2.36 4.96
CA THR A 12 4.62 1.78 6.27
C THR A 12 5.99 2.33 6.70
N HIS A 13 6.06 2.99 7.85
CA HIS A 13 7.32 3.48 8.41
C HIS A 13 7.77 2.54 9.52
N LEU A 14 9.06 2.17 9.56
CA LEU A 14 9.60 1.23 10.57
C LEU A 14 9.44 1.73 12.02
N PHE A 15 9.37 3.05 12.21
CA PHE A 15 9.34 3.69 13.53
C PHE A 15 8.22 4.72 13.69
N GLU A 16 7.37 4.91 12.66
CA GLU A 16 6.33 5.93 12.64
C GLU A 16 4.99 5.33 12.21
N ALA A 17 3.90 6.08 12.40
CA ALA A 17 2.57 5.64 11.99
C ALA A 17 2.45 5.54 10.47
N ASP A 18 1.62 4.60 10.00
CA ASP A 18 1.32 4.44 8.58
C ASP A 18 0.73 5.71 7.96
N GLU A 19 1.25 6.07 6.79
CA GLU A 19 0.77 7.18 5.99
C GLU A 19 0.06 6.68 4.72
N TYR A 20 -1.01 7.35 4.30
CA TYR A 20 -1.84 6.95 3.18
C TYR A 20 -1.85 8.02 2.10
N GLU A 21 -1.25 7.72 0.95
CA GLU A 21 -1.20 8.62 -0.19
C GLU A 21 -2.35 8.35 -1.17
N CYS A 22 -3.01 9.42 -1.62
CA CYS A 22 -4.01 9.36 -2.66
C CYS A 22 -3.36 9.24 -4.05
N PRO A 23 -3.66 8.21 -4.86
CA PRO A 23 -3.03 8.02 -6.18
C PRO A 23 -3.39 9.11 -7.20
N ASN A 24 -4.49 9.86 -6.98
CA ASN A 24 -4.97 10.87 -7.92
C ASN A 24 -4.36 12.26 -7.64
N CYS A 25 -4.37 12.71 -6.39
CA CYS A 25 -3.89 14.05 -6.01
C CYS A 25 -2.56 14.05 -5.25
N ARG A 26 -2.03 12.86 -4.90
CA ARG A 26 -0.80 12.65 -4.12
C ARG A 26 -0.78 13.34 -2.76
N LYS A 27 -1.95 13.65 -2.19
CA LYS A 27 -2.02 14.09 -0.79
C LYS A 27 -1.88 12.89 0.14
N ILE A 28 -1.12 13.12 1.22
CA ILE A 28 -0.88 12.16 2.29
C ILE A 28 -1.85 12.41 3.44
N PHE A 29 -2.42 11.34 3.97
CA PHE A 29 -3.34 11.33 5.09
C PHE A 29 -2.93 10.28 6.11
N LYS A 30 -3.22 10.53 7.38
CA LYS A 30 -2.93 9.56 8.47
C LYS A 30 -3.99 8.47 8.60
N ARG A 31 -5.09 8.54 7.85
CA ARG A 31 -6.21 7.60 7.89
C ARG A 31 -6.78 7.39 6.49
N PRO A 32 -7.08 6.15 6.09
CA PRO A 32 -7.71 5.85 4.81
C PRO A 32 -9.22 6.02 4.94
N GLU A 33 -9.81 6.85 4.09
CA GLU A 33 -11.27 7.04 4.00
C GLU A 33 -11.84 6.43 2.71
N LYS A 34 -13.16 6.26 2.62
CA LYS A 34 -13.83 5.72 1.42
C LYS A 34 -13.67 6.63 0.18
N ALA A 35 -13.33 7.90 0.40
CA ALA A 35 -13.03 8.86 -0.65
C ALA A 35 -11.91 9.80 -0.20
N CYS A 36 -11.12 10.30 -1.14
CA CYS A 36 -10.10 11.30 -0.83
C CYS A 36 -10.76 12.64 -0.48
N PRO A 37 -10.51 13.24 0.70
CA PRO A 37 -11.12 14.51 1.09
C PRO A 37 -10.54 15.71 0.30
N ALA A 38 -9.45 15.53 -0.44
CA ALA A 38 -8.86 16.59 -1.26
C ALA A 38 -9.35 16.62 -2.71
N CYS A 39 -9.50 15.47 -3.35
CA CYS A 39 -9.91 15.40 -4.77
C CYS A 39 -11.25 14.68 -5.00
N GLY A 40 -11.83 14.05 -3.98
CA GLY A 40 -13.13 13.39 -4.06
C GLY A 40 -13.14 12.02 -4.73
N ILE A 41 -11.98 11.48 -5.15
CA ILE A 41 -11.93 10.15 -5.78
C ILE A 41 -12.33 9.07 -4.77
N ARG A 42 -13.12 8.09 -5.21
CA ARG A 42 -13.52 6.94 -4.39
C ARG A 42 -12.41 5.91 -4.32
N LEU A 43 -12.01 5.56 -3.11
CA LEU A 43 -10.94 4.63 -2.81
C LEU A 43 -11.55 3.47 -2.02
N ARG A 44 -11.43 2.24 -2.54
CA ARG A 44 -12.12 1.06 -1.98
C ARG A 44 -11.26 0.19 -1.08
N GLY A 45 -9.98 0.53 -0.91
CA GLY A 45 -9.07 -0.25 -0.11
C GLY A 45 -7.70 0.40 -0.05
N ILE A 46 -6.76 -0.34 0.55
CA ILE A 46 -5.38 0.06 0.73
C ILE A 46 -4.55 -0.93 -0.09
N ARG A 47 -3.61 -0.43 -0.89
CA ARG A 47 -2.57 -1.21 -1.54
C ARG A 47 -1.46 -1.40 -0.52
N ASP A 48 -1.34 -2.63 -0.03
CA ASP A 48 -0.25 -3.04 0.83
C ASP A 48 1.00 -3.27 -0.03
N PRO A 49 2.13 -2.58 0.21
CA PRO A 49 3.35 -2.83 -0.55
C PRO A 49 4.07 -4.12 -0.13
N GLN A 50 3.62 -4.85 0.90
CA GLN A 50 4.36 -5.97 1.50
C GLN A 50 4.27 -7.32 0.75
N ASP A 51 3.82 -7.32 -0.50
CA ASP A 51 3.74 -8.51 -1.38
C ASP A 51 5.13 -8.99 -1.90
N TRP A 52 6.24 -8.69 -1.20
CA TRP A 52 7.62 -8.92 -1.67
C TRP A 52 8.45 -9.85 -0.77
N VAL A 53 7.83 -10.66 0.08
CA VAL A 53 8.53 -11.59 0.97
C VAL A 53 8.01 -13.02 0.84
N ASP A 54 8.03 -13.55 -0.39
CA ASP A 54 7.97 -15.00 -0.62
C ASP A 54 9.29 -15.54 -1.23
N GLU A 55 10.14 -14.71 -1.85
CA GLU A 55 11.39 -15.16 -2.48
C GLU A 55 12.61 -15.21 -1.53
N ALA A 56 12.47 -14.82 -0.26
CA ALA A 56 13.56 -14.93 0.73
C ALA A 56 13.65 -16.32 1.39
N ALA A 57 12.62 -17.17 1.23
CA ALA A 57 12.59 -18.52 1.78
C ALA A 57 13.34 -19.55 0.90
N GLU A 58 13.70 -19.21 -0.34
CA GLU A 58 14.36 -20.13 -1.29
C GLU A 58 15.89 -20.22 -1.10
N MET A 59 16.49 -19.45 -0.19
CA MET A 59 17.95 -19.48 0.06
C MET A 59 18.42 -20.54 1.07
N ASP A 60 17.55 -21.41 1.58
CA ASP A 60 17.94 -22.52 2.47
C ASP A 60 18.65 -23.68 1.73
N TRP A 61 18.49 -23.78 0.40
CA TRP A 61 19.04 -24.90 -0.40
C TRP A 61 20.50 -24.73 -0.84
N MET A 62 21.18 -23.63 -0.51
CA MET A 62 22.59 -23.39 -0.91
C MET A 62 23.62 -23.63 0.21
N MET A 63 23.18 -23.95 1.44
CA MET A 63 24.07 -24.27 2.56
C MET A 63 23.96 -25.75 2.94
N GLY A 64 24.12 -26.62 1.95
CA GLY A 64 24.29 -28.06 2.15
C GLY A 64 25.76 -28.41 2.36
N ASP A 65 26.01 -29.16 3.42
CA ASP A 65 27.26 -29.80 3.90
C ASP A 65 28.22 -30.29 2.80
#